data_AF-A0A084VWJ8-F1
#
_entry.id   AF-A0A084VWJ8-F1
#
_cell.length_a   1.000
_cell.length_b   1.000
_cell.length_c   1.000
_cell.angle_alpha   90.00
_cell.angle_beta   90.00
_cell.angle_gamma   90.00
#
_symmetry.space_group_name_H-M   'P 1'
#
loop_
_entity.id
_entity.type
_entity.pdbx_description
1 polymer ?
#
loop_
_entity_poly.entity_id
_entity_poly.type
_entity_poly.pdbx_seq_one_letter_code
_entity_poly.pdbx_strand_id
1 'polypeptide(L)'
;MHSLSLKIEPQAITTSLEEPGHFWLVANGFLSTGPNITITWERDEAIEIQPKSITISPSNRTLPFEEHFPVQVTSVLQGRFLIRPLVLPPTVVDDSRLFTQLQVAKYQPLIILSMLIGWTYTVCWTIGDYFQAWTSFKRKSVVGLSFDFLHLNVVGNCCYATFNVLLFWNNHIEVKYFNRHPFGLNPVIANDVAYAVHAVFGNVVLIVQCYIYQSDGNVVSLPVKALMSGYVILVAVFCALALDRQLHWLDFLYMLSYVKLSTNLVKYIPQVFMNYRRKSTEGFAISNRLLDLAGGLLSLLQMVLNCWNYDDWQSIVGSPVKFGLGFVSIFFDVVFMVQHYICYNNRKEVRKDTE
;
A
#
# COMPACT_ATOMS: atom_id res chain seq x y z
N MET A 1 29.78 -27.45 14.38
CA MET A 1 28.55 -26.67 14.19
C MET A 1 28.45 -26.32 12.72
N HIS A 2 27.55 -26.97 11.98
CA HIS A 2 27.20 -26.56 10.62
C HIS A 2 26.21 -25.41 10.77
N SER A 3 26.68 -24.16 10.67
CA SER A 3 25.78 -23.01 10.53
C SER A 3 25.90 -22.55 9.09
N LEU A 4 25.18 -23.20 8.19
CA LEU A 4 25.00 -22.72 6.82
C LEU A 4 23.65 -22.02 6.75
N SER A 5 23.63 -20.82 6.19
CA SER A 5 22.42 -20.06 5.86
C SER A 5 22.37 -19.90 4.34
N LEU A 6 21.20 -20.16 3.76
CA LEU A 6 20.96 -19.99 2.33
C LEU A 6 19.85 -18.94 2.15
N LYS A 7 20.10 -17.95 1.31
CA LYS A 7 19.11 -16.93 0.95
C LYS A 7 19.12 -16.68 -0.54
N ILE A 8 17.98 -16.25 -1.09
CA ILE A 8 17.90 -15.75 -2.47
C ILE A 8 17.72 -14.23 -2.46
N GLU A 9 18.49 -13.54 -3.31
CA GLU A 9 18.44 -12.09 -3.48
C GLU A 9 18.42 -11.70 -4.97
N PRO A 10 17.48 -10.86 -5.44
CA PRO A 10 16.31 -10.34 -4.71
C PRO A 10 15.19 -11.40 -4.55
N GLN A 11 14.33 -11.23 -3.53
CA GLN A 11 13.16 -12.13 -3.32
C GLN A 11 11.99 -11.87 -4.27
N ALA A 12 12.09 -10.84 -5.11
CA ALA A 12 11.12 -10.49 -6.13
C ALA A 12 11.84 -10.05 -7.39
N ILE A 13 11.46 -10.63 -8.52
CA ILE A 13 12.03 -10.35 -9.83
C ILE A 13 10.88 -10.07 -10.78
N THR A 14 10.98 -9.01 -11.56
CA THR A 14 10.05 -8.74 -12.67
C THR A 14 10.83 -8.84 -13.96
N THR A 15 10.36 -9.69 -14.87
CA THR A 15 10.96 -9.90 -16.20
C THR A 15 9.88 -9.93 -17.29
N SER A 16 10.28 -10.08 -18.55
CA SER A 16 9.38 -10.32 -19.68
C SER A 16 9.58 -11.73 -20.27
N LEU A 17 8.75 -12.12 -21.22
CA LEU A 17 8.95 -13.36 -22.00
C LEU A 17 10.20 -13.31 -22.89
N GLU A 18 10.69 -12.13 -23.23
CA GLU A 18 11.82 -11.93 -24.15
C GLU A 18 13.16 -11.84 -23.41
N GLU A 19 13.15 -11.46 -22.13
CA GLU A 19 14.35 -11.25 -21.33
C GLU A 19 14.43 -12.25 -20.16
N PRO A 20 15.60 -12.85 -19.91
CA PRO A 20 15.79 -13.69 -18.74
C PRO A 20 15.84 -12.87 -17.45
N GLY A 21 15.24 -13.42 -16.39
CA GLY A 21 15.42 -12.94 -15.03
C GLY A 21 16.73 -13.43 -14.42
N HIS A 22 17.28 -12.67 -13.48
CA HIS A 22 18.51 -13.02 -12.77
C HIS A 22 18.33 -12.85 -11.26
N PHE A 23 18.85 -13.80 -10.50
CA PHE A 23 18.98 -13.71 -9.05
C PHE A 23 20.23 -14.41 -8.54
N TRP A 24 20.58 -14.12 -7.30
CA TRP A 24 21.70 -14.70 -6.60
C TRP A 24 21.20 -15.67 -5.54
N LEU A 25 21.74 -16.89 -5.57
CA LEU A 25 21.71 -17.75 -4.41
C LEU A 25 22.94 -17.42 -3.56
N VAL A 26 22.72 -16.93 -2.35
CA VAL A 26 23.78 -16.55 -1.43
C VAL A 26 23.89 -17.61 -0.34
N ALA A 27 25.08 -18.20 -0.22
CA ALA A 27 25.41 -19.17 0.81
C ALA A 27 26.37 -18.52 1.82
N ASN A 28 25.99 -18.48 3.08
CA ASN A 28 26.78 -17.90 4.16
C ASN A 28 27.02 -18.92 5.28
N GLY A 29 28.26 -19.05 5.74
CA GLY A 29 28.58 -19.67 7.03
C GLY A 29 29.74 -20.65 7.00
N PHE A 30 29.62 -21.75 7.77
CA PHE A 30 30.68 -22.74 7.96
C PHE A 30 30.26 -24.13 7.50
N LEU A 31 31.02 -24.69 6.56
CA LEU A 31 30.87 -26.06 6.08
C LEU A 31 32.20 -26.80 6.21
N SER A 32 32.57 -27.18 7.43
CA SER A 32 33.88 -27.77 7.74
C SER A 32 33.94 -29.30 7.59
N THR A 33 32.81 -29.99 7.71
CA THR A 33 32.69 -31.46 7.60
C THR A 33 31.30 -31.81 7.02
N GLY A 34 31.13 -33.01 6.43
CA GLY A 34 29.81 -33.48 5.94
C GLY A 34 29.75 -33.74 4.43
N PRO A 35 28.60 -34.22 3.92
CA PRO A 35 28.38 -34.45 2.50
C PRO A 35 28.25 -33.12 1.73
N ASN A 36 28.49 -33.17 0.41
CA ASN A 36 28.22 -32.03 -0.47
C ASN A 36 26.73 -31.66 -0.39
N ILE A 37 26.45 -30.36 -0.32
CA ILE A 37 25.09 -29.84 -0.33
C ILE A 37 24.75 -29.50 -1.78
N THR A 38 23.78 -30.20 -2.34
CA THR A 38 23.27 -29.95 -3.68
C THR A 38 21.93 -29.24 -3.58
N ILE A 39 21.83 -28.11 -4.27
CA ILE A 39 20.64 -27.27 -4.35
C ILE A 39 20.08 -27.45 -5.75
N THR A 40 18.85 -27.90 -5.82
CA THR A 40 18.12 -28.15 -7.08
C THR A 40 16.83 -27.35 -7.10
N TRP A 41 16.13 -27.31 -8.23
CA TRP A 41 14.89 -26.56 -8.37
C TRP A 41 13.70 -27.50 -8.54
N GLU A 42 12.54 -27.13 -8.01
CA GLU A 42 11.28 -27.80 -8.33
C GLU A 42 11.03 -27.70 -9.84
N ARG A 43 10.66 -28.82 -10.48
CA ARG A 43 10.35 -28.79 -11.92
C ARG A 43 9.02 -28.09 -12.13
N ASP A 44 9.04 -27.07 -12.97
CA ASP A 44 7.87 -26.40 -13.51
C ASP A 44 7.96 -26.44 -15.04
N GLU A 45 6.87 -26.77 -15.74
CA GLU A 45 6.85 -26.81 -17.20
C GLU A 45 6.91 -25.39 -17.81
N ALA A 46 6.50 -24.38 -17.04
CA ALA A 46 6.50 -23.00 -17.50
C ALA A 46 7.86 -22.30 -17.35
N ILE A 47 8.74 -22.79 -16.46
CA ILE A 47 9.95 -22.09 -16.02
C ILE A 47 11.19 -22.96 -16.24
N GLU A 48 12.22 -22.39 -16.84
CA GLU A 48 13.53 -23.00 -16.96
C GLU A 48 14.57 -22.22 -16.13
N ILE A 49 15.33 -22.94 -15.30
CA ILE A 49 16.33 -22.35 -14.38
C ILE A 49 17.72 -22.91 -14.70
N GLN A 50 18.69 -22.01 -14.84
CA GLN A 50 20.10 -22.33 -15.09
C GLN A 50 21.01 -21.66 -14.04
N PRO A 51 21.96 -22.40 -13.43
CA PRO A 51 22.24 -23.82 -13.61
C PRO A 51 21.17 -24.73 -12.96
N LYS A 52 20.98 -25.95 -13.50
CA LYS A 52 19.96 -26.91 -13.00
C LYS A 52 20.20 -27.39 -11.56
N SER A 53 21.44 -27.31 -11.11
CA SER A 53 21.84 -27.63 -9.74
C SER A 53 23.09 -26.86 -9.36
N ILE A 54 23.18 -26.46 -8.10
CA ILE A 54 24.36 -25.82 -7.51
C ILE A 54 24.87 -26.75 -6.41
N THR A 55 26.18 -27.04 -6.41
CA THR A 55 26.78 -27.90 -5.38
C THR A 55 27.77 -27.10 -4.56
N ILE A 56 27.57 -27.11 -3.25
CA ILE A 56 28.44 -26.48 -2.26
C ILE A 56 29.21 -27.59 -1.56
N SER A 57 30.52 -27.60 -1.76
CA SER A 57 31.42 -28.59 -1.17
C SER A 57 31.98 -28.10 0.16
N PRO A 58 32.19 -29.01 1.14
CA PRO A 58 32.87 -28.67 2.38
C PRO A 58 34.26 -28.10 2.10
N SER A 59 34.64 -27.05 2.83
CA SER A 59 35.98 -26.47 2.74
C SER A 59 36.53 -26.25 4.14
N ASN A 60 37.83 -26.50 4.33
CA ASN A 60 38.55 -26.28 5.59
C ASN A 60 38.80 -24.79 5.85
N ARG A 61 37.78 -23.95 5.67
CA ARG A 61 37.85 -22.51 5.93
C ARG A 61 37.64 -22.26 7.42
N THR A 62 38.53 -21.48 8.02
CA THR A 62 38.46 -21.04 9.42
C THR A 62 37.60 -19.78 9.61
N LEU A 63 37.29 -19.08 8.52
CA LEU A 63 36.41 -17.91 8.47
C LEU A 63 35.09 -18.28 7.78
N PRO A 64 33.97 -17.62 8.15
CA PRO A 64 32.70 -17.81 7.46
C PRO A 64 32.86 -17.34 6.01
N PHE A 65 32.35 -18.14 5.07
CA PHE A 65 32.33 -17.75 3.66
C PHE A 65 31.01 -17.08 3.31
N GLU A 66 31.05 -16.19 2.33
CA GLU A 66 29.86 -15.70 1.64
C GLU A 66 30.10 -15.91 0.14
N GLU A 67 29.38 -16.87 -0.44
CA GLU A 67 29.48 -17.20 -1.86
C GLU A 67 28.17 -16.88 -2.57
N HIS A 68 28.29 -16.25 -3.74
CA HIS A 68 27.18 -15.78 -4.56
C HIS A 68 27.15 -16.60 -5.84
N PHE A 69 26.08 -17.37 -6.04
CA PHE A 69 25.89 -18.18 -7.23
C PHE A 69 24.87 -17.49 -8.15
N PRO A 70 25.25 -17.11 -9.38
CA PRO A 70 24.32 -16.51 -10.33
C PRO A 70 23.34 -17.57 -10.81
N VAL A 71 22.05 -17.23 -10.80
CA VAL A 71 20.98 -18.05 -11.32
C VAL A 71 20.18 -17.24 -12.34
N GLN A 72 20.00 -17.83 -13.50
CA GLN A 72 19.20 -17.30 -14.60
C GLN A 72 17.89 -18.08 -14.66
N VAL A 73 16.80 -17.35 -14.86
CA VAL A 73 15.47 -17.93 -15.01
C VAL A 73 14.79 -17.38 -16.26
N THR A 74 14.24 -18.29 -17.07
CA THR A 74 13.42 -17.97 -18.23
C THR A 74 12.05 -18.60 -18.05
N SER A 75 11.04 -18.00 -18.67
CA SER A 75 9.67 -18.52 -18.64
C SER A 75 9.07 -18.52 -20.02
N VAL A 76 8.29 -19.55 -20.33
CA VAL A 76 7.53 -19.67 -21.58
C VAL A 76 6.17 -18.98 -21.45
N LEU A 77 5.67 -18.82 -20.22
CA LEU A 77 4.36 -18.22 -19.93
C LEU A 77 4.51 -16.95 -19.10
N GLN A 78 3.62 -15.98 -19.37
CA GLN A 78 3.41 -14.84 -18.48
C GLN A 78 2.72 -15.33 -17.20
N GLY A 79 2.99 -14.70 -16.06
CA GLY A 79 2.45 -15.19 -14.80
C GLY A 79 3.19 -14.69 -13.58
N ARG A 80 2.72 -15.16 -12.42
CA ARG A 80 3.46 -15.09 -11.16
C ARG A 80 3.84 -16.50 -10.74
N PHE A 81 5.12 -16.70 -10.49
CA PHE A 81 5.68 -17.98 -10.12
C PHE A 81 6.46 -17.86 -8.82
N LEU A 82 6.40 -18.91 -8.00
CA LEU A 82 7.18 -18.99 -6.77
C LEU A 82 8.28 -20.03 -6.97
N ILE A 83 9.53 -19.58 -7.01
CA ILE A 83 10.69 -20.45 -7.17
C ILE A 83 11.16 -20.87 -5.78
N ARG A 84 11.14 -22.17 -5.53
CA ARG A 84 11.63 -22.80 -4.29
C ARG A 84 12.70 -23.83 -4.63
N PRO A 85 13.93 -23.65 -4.12
CA PRO A 85 14.95 -24.67 -4.27
C PRO A 85 14.74 -25.81 -3.27
N LEU A 86 15.21 -26.98 -3.64
CA LEU A 86 15.28 -28.20 -2.84
C LEU A 86 16.73 -28.43 -2.42
N VAL A 87 16.96 -28.50 -1.11
CA VAL A 87 18.29 -28.71 -0.51
C VAL A 87 18.47 -30.20 -0.19
N LEU A 88 19.55 -30.79 -0.71
CA LEU A 88 19.87 -32.21 -0.57
C LEU A 88 21.31 -32.39 -0.04
N PRO A 89 21.56 -33.15 1.03
CA PRO A 89 20.57 -33.75 1.93
C PRO A 89 19.85 -32.70 2.79
N PRO A 90 18.62 -33.01 3.29
CA PRO A 90 17.87 -32.12 4.18
C PRO A 90 18.63 -32.00 5.50
N THR A 91 19.46 -30.96 5.60
CA THR A 91 20.31 -30.63 6.73
C THR A 91 19.72 -29.42 7.45
N VAL A 92 20.12 -29.18 8.70
CA VAL A 92 19.69 -28.00 9.44
C VAL A 92 20.41 -26.77 8.86
N VAL A 93 19.77 -26.16 7.87
CA VAL A 93 20.17 -24.92 7.20
C VAL A 93 19.11 -23.88 7.54
N ASP A 94 19.52 -22.65 7.84
CA ASP A 94 18.56 -21.54 7.91
C ASP A 94 18.13 -21.18 6.47
N ASP A 95 16.93 -21.63 6.11
CA ASP A 95 16.29 -21.50 4.79
C ASP A 95 15.08 -20.53 4.79
N SER A 96 14.96 -19.71 5.84
CA SER A 96 13.82 -18.82 6.08
C SER A 96 13.52 -17.83 4.94
N ARG A 97 14.51 -17.51 4.10
CA ARG A 97 14.39 -16.61 2.92
C ARG A 97 14.84 -17.29 1.63
N LEU A 98 14.71 -18.61 1.57
CA LEU A 98 15.11 -19.41 0.43
C LEU A 98 13.97 -19.53 -0.61
N PHE A 99 13.55 -18.39 -1.16
CA PHE A 99 12.57 -18.33 -2.25
C PHE A 99 12.76 -17.06 -3.07
N THR A 100 12.22 -17.06 -4.30
CA THR A 100 12.01 -15.81 -5.04
C THR A 100 10.69 -15.84 -5.80
N GLN A 101 9.98 -14.72 -5.81
CA GLN A 101 8.79 -14.51 -6.61
C GLN A 101 9.18 -13.95 -7.98
N LEU A 102 8.88 -14.71 -9.02
CA LEU A 102 9.10 -14.30 -10.40
C LEU A 102 7.79 -13.78 -11.00
N GLN A 103 7.77 -12.54 -11.45
CA GLN A 103 6.68 -11.96 -12.23
C GLN A 103 7.13 -11.84 -13.68
N VAL A 104 6.43 -12.52 -14.59
CA VAL A 104 6.75 -12.55 -16.02
C VAL A 104 5.68 -11.82 -16.79
N ALA A 105 6.05 -10.70 -17.40
CA ALA A 105 5.19 -9.89 -18.24
C ALA A 105 5.17 -10.40 -19.68
N LYS A 106 4.01 -10.26 -20.33
CA LYS A 106 3.88 -10.48 -21.78
C LYS A 106 4.68 -9.46 -22.59
N TYR A 107 4.55 -8.18 -22.24
CA TYR A 107 5.15 -7.07 -22.96
C TYR A 107 5.91 -6.14 -22.00
N GLN A 108 7.20 -5.92 -22.27
CA GLN A 108 8.06 -5.01 -21.51
C GLN A 108 7.59 -3.54 -21.56
N PRO A 109 7.14 -2.98 -22.72
CA PRO A 109 6.65 -1.60 -22.77
C PRO A 109 5.46 -1.34 -21.84
N LEU A 110 4.62 -2.36 -21.59
CA LEU A 110 3.49 -2.25 -20.67
C LEU A 110 3.93 -2.16 -19.20
N ILE A 111 5.08 -2.73 -18.83
CA ILE A 111 5.66 -2.54 -17.49
C ILE A 111 5.99 -1.06 -17.29
N ILE A 112 6.65 -0.44 -18.27
CA ILE A 112 7.03 0.98 -18.21
C ILE A 112 5.78 1.85 -18.18
N LEU A 113 4.81 1.59 -19.06
CA LEU A 113 3.54 2.32 -19.07
C LEU A 113 2.80 2.20 -17.72
N SER A 114 2.74 0.99 -17.15
CA SER A 114 2.17 0.75 -15.83
C SER A 114 2.86 1.57 -14.75
N MET A 115 4.19 1.61 -14.76
CA MET A 115 4.98 2.42 -13.82
C MET A 115 4.69 3.92 -13.97
N LEU A 116 4.60 4.44 -15.20
CA LEU A 116 4.29 5.85 -15.46
C LEU A 116 2.88 6.23 -15.00
N ILE A 117 1.89 5.37 -15.24
CA ILE A 117 0.53 5.55 -14.72
C ILE A 117 0.57 5.56 -13.18
N GLY A 118 1.32 4.62 -12.60
CA GLY A 118 1.68 4.51 -11.18
C GLY A 118 2.05 5.83 -10.52
N TRP A 119 3.09 6.46 -11.06
CA TRP A 119 3.59 7.74 -10.57
C TRP A 119 2.60 8.88 -10.81
N THR A 120 1.90 8.87 -11.93
CA THR A 120 0.95 9.92 -12.28
C THR A 120 -0.20 10.01 -11.28
N TYR A 121 -0.87 8.90 -10.94
CA TYR A 121 -1.95 8.97 -9.94
C TYR A 121 -1.41 9.29 -8.54
N THR A 122 -0.20 8.86 -8.21
CA THR A 122 0.44 9.17 -6.92
C THR A 122 0.63 10.69 -6.78
N VAL A 123 1.07 11.35 -7.86
CA VAL A 123 1.17 12.81 -7.92
C VAL A 123 -0.21 13.47 -7.85
N CYS A 124 -1.22 12.95 -8.58
CA CYS A 124 -2.59 13.47 -8.51
C CYS A 124 -3.13 13.48 -7.06
N TRP A 125 -3.02 12.37 -6.34
CA TRP A 125 -3.47 12.29 -4.94
C TRP A 125 -2.68 13.22 -4.02
N THR A 126 -1.35 13.23 -4.17
CA THR A 126 -0.48 14.07 -3.32
C THR A 126 -0.79 15.55 -3.50
N ILE A 127 -0.91 16.04 -4.75
CA ILE A 127 -1.23 17.45 -5.02
C ILE A 127 -2.68 17.76 -4.62
N GLY A 128 -3.61 16.82 -4.84
CA GLY A 128 -5.02 16.92 -4.48
C GLY A 128 -5.24 17.38 -3.04
N ASP A 129 -4.49 16.78 -2.10
CA ASP A 129 -4.60 17.09 -0.66
C ASP A 129 -4.32 18.56 -0.33
N TYR A 130 -3.43 19.23 -1.08
CA TYR A 130 -3.10 20.64 -0.84
C TYR A 130 -4.17 21.62 -1.31
N PHE A 131 -5.03 21.24 -2.26
CA PHE A 131 -6.07 22.15 -2.79
C PHE A 131 -7.05 22.61 -1.72
N GLN A 132 -7.40 21.74 -0.76
CA GLN A 132 -8.29 22.13 0.32
C GLN A 132 -7.62 23.13 1.27
N ALA A 133 -6.34 22.91 1.60
CA ALA A 133 -5.57 23.83 2.44
C ALA A 133 -5.38 25.18 1.76
N TRP A 134 -5.10 25.18 0.45
CA TRP A 134 -4.99 26.38 -0.36
C TRP A 134 -6.31 27.16 -0.44
N THR A 135 -7.42 26.47 -0.67
CA THR A 135 -8.75 27.09 -0.75
C THR A 135 -9.11 27.79 0.55
N SER A 136 -8.85 27.13 1.68
CA SER A 136 -9.10 27.67 3.02
C SER A 136 -8.19 28.86 3.31
N PHE A 137 -6.90 28.79 2.92
CA PHE A 137 -5.95 29.89 3.04
C PHE A 137 -6.34 31.12 2.21
N LYS A 138 -6.77 30.92 0.96
CA LYS A 138 -7.15 32.01 0.05
C LYS A 138 -8.44 32.72 0.51
N ARG A 139 -9.42 31.94 0.98
CA ARG A 139 -10.71 32.47 1.46
C ARG A 139 -10.64 33.03 2.88
N LYS A 140 -9.58 32.72 3.64
CA LYS A 140 -9.48 32.98 5.10
C LYS A 140 -10.71 32.47 5.87
N SER A 141 -11.31 31.40 5.36
CA SER A 141 -12.55 30.83 5.85
C SER A 141 -12.58 29.33 5.57
N VAL A 142 -13.00 28.56 6.56
CA VAL A 142 -13.25 27.11 6.45
C VAL A 142 -14.73 26.79 6.29
N VAL A 143 -15.59 27.82 6.15
CA VAL A 143 -17.01 27.66 5.82
C VAL A 143 -17.11 27.00 4.45
N GLY A 144 -17.55 25.74 4.39
CA GLY A 144 -17.24 24.93 3.21
C GLY A 144 -16.90 23.49 3.52
N LEU A 145 -16.07 23.33 4.54
CA LEU A 145 -15.42 22.08 4.88
C LEU A 145 -16.10 21.45 6.09
N SER A 146 -16.59 20.23 5.95
CA SER A 146 -17.24 19.51 7.04
C SER A 146 -16.18 19.12 8.07
N PHE A 147 -16.38 19.54 9.32
CA PHE A 147 -15.47 19.16 10.41
C PHE A 147 -15.55 17.65 10.67
N ASP A 148 -16.73 17.05 10.48
CA ASP A 148 -16.90 15.59 10.50
C ASP A 148 -16.01 14.89 9.48
N PHE A 149 -16.04 15.34 8.22
CA PHE A 149 -15.17 14.81 7.16
C PHE A 149 -13.69 14.92 7.55
N LEU A 150 -13.26 16.10 8.01
CA LEU A 150 -11.87 16.35 8.38
C LEU A 150 -11.41 15.44 9.53
N HIS A 151 -12.18 15.36 10.62
CA HIS A 151 -11.79 14.57 11.79
C HIS A 151 -11.76 13.07 11.50
N LEU A 152 -12.71 12.54 10.72
CA LEU A 152 -12.68 11.15 10.27
C LEU A 152 -11.46 10.88 9.38
N ASN A 153 -11.09 11.83 8.52
CA ASN A 153 -9.90 11.71 7.68
C ASN A 153 -8.60 11.72 8.52
N VAL A 154 -8.54 12.54 9.57
CA VAL A 154 -7.41 12.58 10.52
C VAL A 154 -7.24 11.25 11.23
N VAL A 155 -8.31 10.71 11.84
CA VAL A 155 -8.25 9.42 12.55
C VAL A 155 -7.77 8.31 11.61
N GLY A 156 -8.35 8.23 10.41
CA GLY A 156 -7.94 7.25 9.41
C GLY A 156 -6.48 7.40 9.01
N ASN A 157 -6.04 8.61 8.62
CA ASN A 157 -4.68 8.83 8.14
C ASN A 157 -3.62 8.63 9.22
N CYS A 158 -3.92 8.94 10.49
CA CYS A 158 -3.03 8.60 11.60
C CYS A 158 -2.87 7.08 11.75
N CYS A 159 -3.99 6.33 11.74
CA CYS A 159 -3.94 4.86 11.80
C CYS A 159 -3.14 4.26 10.62
N TYR A 160 -3.35 4.81 9.42
CA TYR A 160 -2.64 4.39 8.21
C TYR A 160 -1.14 4.70 8.29
N ALA A 161 -0.77 5.89 8.74
CA ALA A 161 0.64 6.27 8.92
C ALA A 161 1.32 5.38 9.95
N THR A 162 0.70 5.13 11.10
CA THR A 162 1.23 4.22 12.12
C THR A 162 1.42 2.80 11.57
N PHE A 163 0.45 2.27 10.82
CA PHE A 163 0.57 0.97 10.15
C PHE A 163 1.79 0.91 9.23
N ASN A 164 1.89 1.85 8.28
CA ASN A 164 2.95 1.84 7.27
C ASN A 164 4.33 2.07 7.89
N VAL A 165 4.47 3.07 8.77
CA VAL A 165 5.74 3.41 9.43
C VAL A 165 6.26 2.23 10.25
N LEU A 166 5.40 1.59 11.06
CA LEU A 166 5.83 0.50 11.92
C LEU A 166 6.11 -0.79 11.15
N LEU A 167 5.30 -1.13 10.14
CA LEU A 167 5.55 -2.33 9.34
C LEU A 167 6.77 -2.18 8.42
N PHE A 168 7.12 -0.94 8.03
CA PHE A 168 8.29 -0.66 7.18
C PHE A 168 9.61 -0.56 7.96
N TRP A 169 9.63 0.13 9.11
CA TRP A 169 10.89 0.38 9.85
C TRP A 169 11.15 -0.57 11.03
N ASN A 170 10.14 -1.29 11.53
CA ASN A 170 10.32 -2.15 12.69
C ASN A 170 10.64 -3.59 12.28
N ASN A 171 11.91 -3.96 12.35
CA ASN A 171 12.40 -5.31 12.03
C ASN A 171 11.66 -6.43 12.80
N HIS A 172 11.24 -6.19 14.06
CA HIS A 172 10.52 -7.22 14.83
C HIS A 172 9.12 -7.49 14.30
N ILE A 173 8.42 -6.44 13.86
CA ILE A 173 7.10 -6.56 13.26
C ILE A 173 7.22 -7.19 11.88
N GLU A 174 8.24 -6.80 11.12
CA GLU A 174 8.54 -7.37 9.81
C GLU A 174 8.83 -8.88 9.91
N VAL A 175 9.68 -9.32 10.84
CA VAL A 175 9.93 -10.76 11.09
C VAL A 175 8.64 -11.49 11.43
N LYS A 176 7.77 -10.91 12.27
CA LYS A 176 6.45 -11.51 12.58
C LYS A 176 5.54 -11.61 11.36
N TYR A 177 5.60 -10.62 10.48
CA TYR A 177 4.88 -10.64 9.21
C TYR A 177 5.40 -11.78 8.32
N PHE A 178 6.71 -11.95 8.17
CA PHE A 178 7.28 -13.04 7.38
C PHE A 178 7.04 -14.42 8.01
N ASN A 179 7.02 -14.53 9.34
CA ASN A 179 6.63 -15.79 9.99
C ASN A 179 5.19 -16.20 9.65
N ARG A 180 4.29 -15.22 9.48
CA ARG A 180 2.88 -15.47 9.10
C ARG A 180 2.71 -15.63 7.59
N HIS A 181 3.55 -14.96 6.81
CA HIS A 181 3.55 -14.98 5.36
C HIS A 181 4.96 -15.37 4.86
N PRO A 182 5.32 -16.67 4.94
CA PRO A 182 6.69 -17.13 4.67
C PRO A 182 7.16 -16.82 3.25
N PHE A 183 6.23 -16.78 2.30
CA PHE A 183 6.51 -16.43 0.90
C PHE A 183 6.06 -15.00 0.55
N GLY A 184 5.70 -14.19 1.54
CA GLY A 184 5.26 -12.82 1.36
C GLY A 184 6.43 -11.85 1.24
N LEU A 185 6.26 -10.83 0.40
CA LEU A 185 7.09 -9.64 0.42
C LEU A 185 6.54 -8.65 1.46
N ASN A 186 7.38 -7.72 1.93
CA ASN A 186 6.90 -6.64 2.79
C ASN A 186 5.82 -5.87 1.99
N PRO A 187 4.57 -5.80 2.50
CA PRO A 187 3.46 -5.24 1.74
C PRO A 187 3.50 -3.71 1.70
N VAL A 188 4.39 -3.09 2.48
CA VAL A 188 4.56 -1.64 2.57
C VAL A 188 5.88 -1.27 1.90
N ILE A 189 5.79 -0.32 0.97
CA ILE A 189 6.95 0.25 0.26
C ILE A 189 7.16 1.71 0.67
N ALA A 190 8.35 2.26 0.41
CA ALA A 190 8.76 3.58 0.94
C ALA A 190 7.84 4.74 0.52
N ASN A 191 7.29 4.68 -0.69
CA ASN A 191 6.29 5.63 -1.20
C ASN A 191 4.97 5.57 -0.40
N ASP A 192 4.53 4.40 0.08
CA ASP A 192 3.32 4.29 0.91
C ASP A 192 3.53 5.02 2.25
N VAL A 193 4.71 4.86 2.85
CA VAL A 193 5.10 5.58 4.07
C VAL A 193 5.14 7.08 3.82
N ALA A 194 5.79 7.52 2.74
CA ALA A 194 5.87 8.92 2.38
C ALA A 194 4.47 9.53 2.19
N TYR A 195 3.60 8.88 1.42
CA TYR A 195 2.23 9.34 1.22
C TYR A 195 1.44 9.40 2.53
N ALA A 196 1.53 8.37 3.38
CA ALA A 196 0.81 8.33 4.64
C ALA A 196 1.22 9.47 5.60
N VAL A 197 2.53 9.74 5.70
CA VAL A 197 3.06 10.83 6.52
C VAL A 197 2.65 12.20 5.97
N HIS A 198 2.73 12.39 4.65
CA HIS A 198 2.26 13.63 4.00
C HIS A 198 0.77 13.85 4.20
N ALA A 199 -0.05 12.81 4.11
CA ALA A 199 -1.49 12.91 4.37
C ALA A 199 -1.77 13.36 5.81
N VAL A 200 -1.05 12.85 6.81
CA VAL A 200 -1.16 13.33 8.21
C VAL A 200 -0.78 14.81 8.30
N PHE A 201 0.33 15.21 7.69
CA PHE A 201 0.76 16.61 7.65
C PHE A 201 -0.30 17.53 7.05
N GLY A 202 -0.86 17.18 5.88
CA GLY A 202 -1.93 17.96 5.24
C GLY A 202 -3.17 18.12 6.14
N ASN A 203 -3.54 17.07 6.87
CA ASN A 203 -4.65 17.14 7.81
C ASN A 203 -4.33 18.00 9.04
N VAL A 204 -3.10 17.98 9.56
CA VAL A 204 -2.66 18.88 10.64
C VAL A 204 -2.77 20.34 10.19
N VAL A 205 -2.30 20.65 8.97
CA VAL A 205 -2.45 22.00 8.39
C VAL A 205 -3.92 22.42 8.34
N LEU A 206 -4.82 21.54 7.88
CA LEU A 206 -6.26 21.82 7.83
C LEU A 206 -6.87 22.02 9.23
N ILE A 207 -6.47 21.23 10.22
CA ILE A 207 -6.90 21.42 11.62
C ILE A 207 -6.46 22.79 12.12
N VAL A 208 -5.20 23.16 11.93
CA VAL A 208 -4.68 24.48 12.33
C VAL A 208 -5.48 25.61 11.65
N GLN A 209 -5.78 25.47 10.35
CA GLN A 209 -6.62 26.42 9.64
C GLN A 209 -8.04 26.51 10.21
N CYS A 210 -8.62 25.41 10.71
CA CYS A 210 -9.93 25.42 11.35
C CYS A 210 -9.94 26.19 12.67
N TYR A 211 -8.81 26.30 13.38
CA TYR A 211 -8.68 27.13 14.57
C TYR A 211 -8.45 28.61 14.27
N ILE A 212 -7.80 28.93 13.15
CA ILE A 212 -7.42 30.31 12.79
C ILE A 212 -8.55 31.02 12.00
N TYR A 213 -9.23 30.30 11.10
CA TYR A 213 -10.17 30.89 10.15
C TYR A 213 -11.62 30.75 10.60
N GLN A 214 -12.48 31.64 10.09
CA GLN A 214 -13.90 31.64 10.41
C GLN A 214 -14.56 30.33 9.98
N SER A 215 -15.30 29.72 10.91
CA SER A 215 -15.98 28.43 10.75
C SER A 215 -17.51 28.52 10.78
N ASP A 216 -18.08 29.69 11.11
CA ASP A 216 -19.54 29.94 11.15
C ASP A 216 -20.31 28.91 11.99
N GLY A 217 -19.79 28.58 13.17
CA GLY A 217 -20.42 27.63 14.10
C GLY A 217 -20.36 26.17 13.66
N ASN A 218 -19.53 25.83 12.67
CA ASN A 218 -19.30 24.45 12.25
C ASN A 218 -18.70 23.64 13.42
N VAL A 219 -19.33 22.51 13.72
CA VAL A 219 -18.97 21.62 14.82
C VAL A 219 -19.02 20.17 14.39
N VAL A 220 -18.26 19.32 15.06
CA VAL A 220 -18.34 17.87 14.85
C VAL A 220 -19.67 17.36 15.41
N SER A 221 -20.41 16.60 14.59
CA SER A 221 -21.72 16.04 14.91
C SER A 221 -21.63 14.94 15.95
N LEU A 222 -22.72 14.73 16.69
CA LEU A 222 -22.79 13.71 17.73
C LEU A 222 -22.54 12.28 17.20
N PRO A 223 -23.11 11.85 16.04
CA PRO A 223 -22.83 10.53 15.50
C PRO A 223 -21.34 10.32 15.19
N VAL A 224 -20.68 11.34 14.65
CA VAL A 224 -19.24 11.25 14.32
C VAL A 224 -18.39 11.26 15.58
N LYS A 225 -18.74 12.05 16.59
CA LYS A 225 -18.10 11.97 17.93
C LYS A 225 -18.22 10.58 18.53
N ALA A 226 -19.40 9.97 18.48
CA ALA A 226 -19.63 8.62 18.99
C ALA A 226 -18.85 7.56 18.19
N LEU A 227 -18.78 7.71 16.87
CA LEU A 227 -17.99 6.82 16.03
C LEU A 227 -16.48 6.94 16.33
N MET A 228 -15.97 8.16 16.46
CA MET A 228 -14.57 8.42 16.79
C MET A 228 -14.21 7.92 18.20
N SER A 229 -15.08 8.13 19.19
CA SER A 229 -14.85 7.58 20.53
C SER A 229 -14.82 6.05 20.49
N GLY A 230 -15.69 5.42 19.69
CA GLY A 230 -15.64 3.99 19.41
C GLY A 230 -14.29 3.54 18.84
N TYR A 231 -13.75 4.25 17.84
CA TYR A 231 -12.41 3.94 17.30
C TYR A 231 -11.31 4.13 18.34
N VAL A 232 -11.33 5.21 19.12
CA VAL A 232 -10.33 5.46 20.17
C VAL A 232 -10.34 4.35 21.22
N ILE A 233 -11.54 3.92 21.67
CA ILE A 233 -11.68 2.82 22.62
C ILE A 233 -11.16 1.52 22.00
N LEU A 234 -11.54 1.20 20.76
CA LEU A 234 -11.08 0.00 20.06
C LEU A 234 -9.55 -0.04 19.96
N VAL A 235 -8.94 1.08 19.53
CA VAL A 235 -7.49 1.21 19.42
C VAL A 235 -6.82 1.07 20.77
N ALA A 236 -7.36 1.70 21.83
CA ALA A 236 -6.83 1.61 23.18
C ALA A 236 -6.87 0.17 23.73
N VAL A 237 -7.99 -0.53 23.54
CA VAL A 237 -8.15 -1.93 23.97
C VAL A 237 -7.16 -2.84 23.26
N PHE A 238 -7.07 -2.78 21.93
CA PHE A 238 -6.13 -3.62 21.18
C PHE A 238 -4.68 -3.28 21.50
N CYS A 239 -4.36 -2.00 21.73
CA CYS A 239 -3.03 -1.59 22.18
C CYS A 239 -2.71 -2.17 23.56
N ALA A 240 -3.63 -2.12 24.52
CA ALA A 240 -3.46 -2.71 25.84
C ALA A 240 -3.25 -4.23 25.77
N LEU A 241 -4.03 -4.94 24.94
CA LEU A 241 -3.86 -6.38 24.71
C LEU A 241 -2.52 -6.72 24.06
N ALA A 242 -2.02 -5.86 23.16
CA ALA A 242 -0.70 -6.03 22.55
C ALA A 242 0.44 -5.80 23.56
N LEU A 243 0.28 -4.83 24.48
CA LEU A 243 1.21 -4.55 25.56
C LEU A 243 1.26 -5.69 26.58
N ASP A 244 0.11 -6.28 26.93
CA ASP A 244 -0.01 -7.45 27.83
C ASP A 244 0.40 -8.77 27.15
N ARG A 245 0.88 -8.71 25.91
CA ARG A 245 1.31 -9.88 25.11
C ARG A 245 0.21 -10.92 24.83
N GLN A 246 -1.06 -10.57 25.06
CA GLN A 246 -2.22 -11.40 24.70
C GLN A 246 -2.48 -11.37 23.18
N LEU A 247 -1.96 -10.35 22.49
CA LEU A 247 -2.14 -10.14 21.07
C LEU A 247 -0.79 -9.77 20.41
N HIS A 248 -0.53 -10.26 19.20
CA HIS A 248 0.69 -9.86 18.51
C HIS A 248 0.58 -8.44 17.97
N TRP A 249 1.67 -7.66 18.06
CA TRP A 249 1.75 -6.32 17.46
C TRP A 249 1.27 -6.24 16.01
N LEU A 250 1.49 -7.29 15.20
CA LEU A 250 1.01 -7.34 13.81
C LEU A 250 -0.53 -7.32 13.73
N ASP A 251 -1.23 -7.99 14.65
CA ASP A 251 -2.70 -8.00 14.70
C ASP A 251 -3.26 -6.62 15.10
N PHE A 252 -2.54 -5.90 15.98
CA PHE A 252 -2.87 -4.51 16.32
C PHE A 252 -2.72 -3.60 15.11
N LEU A 253 -1.64 -3.76 14.34
CA LEU A 253 -1.45 -3.01 13.10
C LEU A 253 -2.54 -3.31 12.07
N TYR A 254 -2.94 -4.57 11.89
CA TYR A 254 -4.09 -4.88 11.02
C TYR A 254 -5.39 -4.25 11.50
N MET A 255 -5.63 -4.19 12.81
CA MET A 255 -6.77 -3.44 13.34
C MET A 255 -6.72 -1.95 12.95
N LEU A 256 -5.54 -1.30 13.01
CA LEU A 256 -5.38 0.09 12.54
C LEU A 256 -5.71 0.25 11.05
N SER A 257 -5.30 -0.71 10.21
CA SER A 257 -5.62 -0.68 8.78
C SER A 257 -7.12 -0.83 8.53
N TYR A 258 -7.83 -1.62 9.36
CA TYR A 258 -9.29 -1.71 9.32
C TYR A 258 -10.01 -0.44 9.81
N VAL A 259 -9.46 0.28 10.79
CA VAL A 259 -9.99 1.61 11.19
C VAL A 259 -9.83 2.61 10.05
N LYS A 260 -8.67 2.64 9.38
CA LYS A 260 -8.46 3.44 8.15
C LYS A 260 -9.48 3.05 7.06
N LEU A 261 -9.69 1.76 6.86
CA LEU A 261 -10.66 1.26 5.89
C LEU A 261 -12.06 1.80 6.19
N SER A 262 -12.52 1.63 7.43
CA SER A 262 -13.86 2.03 7.85
C SER A 262 -14.08 3.54 7.77
N THR A 263 -13.10 4.34 8.23
CA THR A 263 -13.17 5.82 8.11
C THR A 263 -13.27 6.29 6.65
N ASN A 264 -12.53 5.66 5.72
CA ASN A 264 -12.62 5.99 4.29
C ASN A 264 -14.02 5.74 3.69
N LEU A 265 -14.75 4.72 4.16
CA LEU A 265 -16.10 4.41 3.68
C LEU A 265 -17.14 5.44 4.12
N VAL A 266 -16.98 6.01 5.32
CA VAL A 266 -18.00 6.88 5.94
C VAL A 266 -17.70 8.37 5.81
N LYS A 267 -16.41 8.78 5.69
CA LYS A 267 -15.99 10.18 5.80
C LYS A 267 -16.67 11.11 4.83
N TYR A 268 -17.03 10.64 3.63
CA TYR A 268 -17.61 11.48 2.58
C TYR A 268 -19.08 11.85 2.86
N ILE A 269 -19.81 11.04 3.63
CA ILE A 269 -21.25 11.22 3.88
C ILE A 269 -21.55 12.59 4.54
N PRO A 270 -20.87 13.00 5.64
CA PRO A 270 -21.09 14.32 6.24
C PRO A 270 -20.89 15.50 5.29
N GLN A 271 -19.87 15.44 4.41
CA GLN A 271 -19.61 16.51 3.46
C GLN A 271 -20.71 16.60 2.39
N VAL A 272 -21.16 15.45 1.85
CA VAL A 272 -22.28 15.40 0.89
C VAL A 272 -23.53 16.00 1.50
N PHE A 273 -23.84 15.63 2.75
CA PHE A 273 -25.01 16.14 3.46
C PHE A 273 -24.91 17.64 3.74
N MET A 274 -23.73 18.13 4.15
CA MET A 274 -23.51 19.55 4.39
C MET A 274 -23.67 20.38 3.10
N ASN A 275 -23.11 19.91 1.98
CA ASN A 275 -23.31 20.53 0.67
C ASN A 275 -24.80 20.57 0.30
N TYR A 276 -25.52 19.47 0.55
CA TYR A 276 -26.95 19.38 0.29
C TYR A 276 -27.77 20.34 1.16
N ARG A 277 -27.43 20.49 2.44
CA ARG A 277 -28.13 21.40 3.37
C ARG A 277 -27.86 22.87 3.02
N ARG A 278 -26.61 23.21 2.69
CA ARG A 278 -26.21 24.58 2.30
C ARG A 278 -26.62 24.94 0.87
N LYS A 279 -26.98 23.94 0.05
CA LYS A 279 -27.22 24.08 -1.40
C LYS A 279 -26.05 24.81 -2.10
N SER A 280 -24.84 24.54 -1.63
CA SER A 280 -23.60 25.16 -2.10
C SER A 280 -22.41 24.27 -1.75
N THR A 281 -21.46 24.20 -2.66
CA THR A 281 -20.15 23.56 -2.44
C THR A 281 -19.04 24.60 -2.19
N GLU A 282 -19.39 25.87 -1.99
CA GLU A 282 -18.39 26.92 -1.80
C GLU A 282 -17.58 26.67 -0.52
N GLY A 283 -16.26 26.70 -0.66
CA GLY A 283 -15.29 26.38 0.39
C GLY A 283 -14.86 24.92 0.50
N PHE A 284 -15.48 24.04 -0.28
CA PHE A 284 -14.99 22.69 -0.51
C PHE A 284 -14.23 22.64 -1.85
N ALA A 285 -12.97 22.23 -1.81
CA ALA A 285 -12.10 22.25 -2.98
C ALA A 285 -12.46 21.13 -3.96
N ILE A 286 -13.31 21.44 -4.95
CA ILE A 286 -13.70 20.46 -5.98
C ILE A 286 -12.51 19.97 -6.80
N SER A 287 -11.47 20.79 -6.97
CA SER A 287 -10.22 20.42 -7.64
C SER A 287 -9.52 19.22 -6.96
N ASN A 288 -9.62 19.12 -5.63
CA ASN A 288 -9.13 17.95 -4.91
C ASN A 288 -9.89 16.68 -5.35
N ARG A 289 -11.22 16.76 -5.43
CA ARG A 289 -12.07 15.63 -5.84
C ARG A 289 -11.85 15.22 -7.30
N LEU A 290 -11.56 16.17 -8.19
CA LEU A 290 -11.22 15.89 -9.59
C LEU A 290 -9.90 15.12 -9.71
N LEU A 291 -8.88 15.51 -8.94
CA LEU A 291 -7.60 14.79 -8.91
C LEU A 291 -7.72 13.43 -8.22
N ASP A 292 -8.58 13.30 -7.20
CA ASP A 292 -8.88 12.03 -6.57
C ASP A 292 -9.54 11.05 -7.54
N LEU A 293 -10.54 11.51 -8.30
CA LEU A 293 -11.17 10.74 -9.36
C LEU A 293 -10.18 10.34 -10.46
N ALA A 294 -9.37 11.30 -10.94
CA ALA A 294 -8.36 11.02 -11.96
C ALA A 294 -7.36 9.98 -11.46
N GLY A 295 -6.88 10.12 -10.21
CA GLY A 295 -5.99 9.16 -9.58
C GLY A 295 -6.63 7.77 -9.42
N GLY A 296 -7.89 7.72 -8.99
CA GLY A 296 -8.66 6.49 -8.86
C GLY A 296 -8.85 5.76 -10.20
N LEU A 297 -9.22 6.48 -11.26
CA LEU A 297 -9.38 5.92 -12.60
C LEU A 297 -8.05 5.41 -13.19
N LEU A 298 -6.98 6.18 -13.03
CA LEU A 298 -5.63 5.77 -13.45
C LEU A 298 -5.14 4.54 -12.68
N SER A 299 -5.42 4.47 -11.38
CA SER A 299 -5.08 3.30 -10.55
C SER A 299 -5.84 2.05 -11.01
N LEU A 300 -7.14 2.15 -11.30
CA LEU A 300 -7.91 1.04 -11.87
C LEU A 300 -7.38 0.61 -13.25
N LEU A 301 -7.04 1.57 -14.10
CA LEU A 301 -6.44 1.30 -15.41
C LEU A 301 -5.11 0.54 -15.25
N GLN A 302 -4.25 0.97 -14.33
CA GLN A 302 -2.99 0.27 -14.06
C GLN A 302 -3.23 -1.17 -13.58
N MET A 303 -4.21 -1.38 -12.69
CA MET A 303 -4.56 -2.71 -12.20
C MET A 303 -5.00 -3.63 -13.34
N VAL A 304 -5.90 -3.16 -14.22
CA VAL A 304 -6.36 -3.94 -15.39
C VAL A 304 -5.21 -4.25 -16.34
N LEU A 305 -4.35 -3.26 -16.62
CA LEU A 305 -3.18 -3.43 -17.47
C LEU A 305 -2.22 -4.49 -16.89
N ASN A 306 -1.94 -4.42 -15.59
CA ASN A 306 -1.09 -5.40 -14.91
C ASN A 306 -1.71 -6.81 -14.96
N CYS A 307 -3.01 -6.95 -14.69
CA CYS A 307 -3.66 -8.26 -14.72
C CYS A 307 -3.61 -8.89 -16.11
N TRP A 308 -3.76 -8.08 -17.15
CA TRP A 308 -3.61 -8.56 -18.51
C TRP A 308 -2.16 -8.90 -18.88
N ASN A 309 -1.20 -8.08 -18.45
CA ASN A 309 0.21 -8.27 -18.80
C ASN A 309 0.87 -9.43 -18.04
N TYR A 310 0.38 -9.76 -16.83
CA TYR A 310 0.88 -10.85 -15.98
C TYR A 310 -0.08 -12.05 -15.90
N ASP A 311 -1.20 -12.05 -16.62
CA ASP A 311 -2.30 -13.04 -16.52
C ASP A 311 -2.80 -13.30 -15.09
N ASP A 312 -2.80 -12.26 -14.25
CA ASP A 312 -3.14 -12.37 -12.82
C ASP A 312 -4.46 -11.67 -12.49
N TRP A 313 -5.55 -12.17 -13.08
CA TRP A 313 -6.90 -11.70 -12.79
C TRP A 313 -7.34 -12.02 -11.35
N GLN A 314 -6.76 -13.07 -10.75
CA GLN A 314 -7.06 -13.45 -9.37
C GLN A 314 -6.60 -12.38 -8.38
N SER A 315 -5.56 -11.60 -8.66
CA SER A 315 -5.17 -10.47 -7.82
C SER A 315 -6.26 -9.39 -7.71
N ILE A 316 -7.05 -9.13 -8.77
CA ILE A 316 -8.20 -8.21 -8.71
C ILE A 316 -9.33 -8.84 -7.90
N VAL A 317 -9.73 -10.06 -8.25
CA VAL A 317 -10.89 -10.74 -7.66
C VAL A 317 -10.64 -11.11 -6.19
N GLY A 318 -9.41 -11.48 -5.84
CA GLY A 318 -8.98 -11.87 -4.50
C GLY A 318 -8.77 -10.70 -3.54
N SER A 319 -8.81 -9.45 -4.03
CA SER A 319 -8.76 -8.23 -3.21
C SER A 319 -10.05 -7.39 -3.31
N PRO A 320 -11.25 -7.97 -3.05
CA PRO A 320 -12.52 -7.28 -3.25
C PRO A 320 -12.64 -6.02 -2.40
N VAL A 321 -11.95 -5.98 -1.26
CA VAL A 321 -11.89 -4.81 -0.37
C VAL A 321 -11.15 -3.64 -1.03
N LYS A 322 -10.00 -3.88 -1.68
CA LYS A 322 -9.24 -2.81 -2.36
C LYS A 322 -10.01 -2.27 -3.56
N PHE A 323 -10.58 -3.17 -4.35
CA PHE A 323 -11.41 -2.81 -5.51
C PHE A 323 -12.67 -2.04 -5.07
N GLY A 324 -13.36 -2.53 -4.04
CA GLY A 324 -14.56 -1.88 -3.48
C GLY A 324 -14.28 -0.49 -2.90
N LEU A 325 -13.13 -0.26 -2.29
CA LEU A 325 -12.74 1.07 -1.82
C LEU A 325 -12.53 2.07 -2.95
N GLY A 326 -11.86 1.65 -4.03
CA GLY A 326 -11.69 2.48 -5.21
C GLY A 326 -13.04 2.91 -5.77
N PHE A 327 -13.98 1.97 -5.86
CA PHE A 327 -15.35 2.25 -6.31
C PHE A 327 -16.08 3.24 -5.38
N VAL A 328 -16.00 3.07 -4.06
CA VAL A 328 -16.65 3.99 -3.10
C VAL A 328 -16.09 5.41 -3.23
N SER A 329 -14.77 5.58 -3.41
CA SER A 329 -14.18 6.91 -3.60
C SER A 329 -14.68 7.56 -4.90
N ILE A 330 -14.62 6.82 -6.01
CA ILE A 330 -15.12 7.27 -7.33
C ILE A 330 -16.60 7.66 -7.25
N PHE A 331 -17.43 6.85 -6.58
CA PHE A 331 -18.84 7.14 -6.37
C PHE A 331 -19.05 8.49 -5.67
N PHE A 332 -18.35 8.73 -4.55
CA PHE A 332 -18.48 10.00 -3.84
C PHE A 332 -17.90 11.19 -4.60
N ASP A 333 -16.81 11.01 -5.34
CA ASP A 333 -16.26 12.06 -6.20
C ASP A 333 -17.26 12.46 -7.28
N VAL A 334 -17.95 11.49 -7.92
CA VAL A 334 -19.05 11.75 -8.85
C VAL A 334 -20.18 12.51 -8.17
N VAL A 335 -20.59 12.12 -6.96
CA VAL A 335 -21.62 12.84 -6.19
C VAL A 335 -21.19 14.30 -5.94
N PHE A 336 -19.94 14.55 -5.54
CA PHE A 336 -19.45 15.91 -5.33
C PHE A 336 -19.42 16.74 -6.62
N MET A 337 -19.04 16.13 -7.76
CA MET A 337 -19.07 16.80 -9.06
C MET A 337 -20.50 17.16 -9.48
N VAL A 338 -21.46 16.24 -9.30
CA VAL A 338 -22.88 16.49 -9.58
C VAL A 338 -23.40 17.64 -8.71
N GLN A 339 -23.10 17.63 -7.40
CA GLN A 339 -23.46 18.73 -6.50
C GLN A 339 -22.87 20.07 -6.97
N HIS A 340 -21.60 20.09 -7.40
CA HIS A 340 -20.90 21.30 -7.77
C HIS A 340 -21.32 21.89 -9.13
N TYR A 341 -21.33 21.07 -10.18
CA TYR A 341 -21.49 21.52 -11.57
C TYR A 341 -22.93 21.50 -12.05
N ILE A 342 -23.77 20.60 -11.52
CA ILE A 342 -25.16 20.45 -11.96
C ILE A 342 -26.09 21.13 -10.97
N CYS A 343 -26.05 20.74 -9.68
CA CYS A 343 -27.07 21.19 -8.72
C CYS A 343 -26.88 22.63 -8.24
N TYR A 344 -25.64 23.06 -7.98
CA TYR A 344 -25.37 24.33 -7.28
C TYR A 344 -24.59 25.36 -8.12
N ASN A 345 -24.44 25.12 -9.43
CA ASN A 345 -23.73 26.03 -10.32
C ASN A 345 -24.50 27.36 -10.55
N ASN A 346 -25.83 27.29 -10.72
CA ASN A 346 -26.67 28.45 -11.08
C ASN A 346 -26.73 29.55 -10.00
N ARG A 347 -26.39 29.25 -8.73
CA ARG A 347 -26.34 30.27 -7.67
C ARG A 347 -25.04 31.09 -7.67
N LYS A 348 -23.98 30.62 -8.33
CA LYS A 348 -22.73 31.39 -8.44
C LYS A 348 -22.86 32.56 -9.42
N GLU A 349 -23.65 32.40 -10.48
CA GLU A 349 -23.92 33.47 -11.45
C GLU A 349 -24.79 34.56 -10.83
N VAL A 350 -25.92 34.20 -10.22
CA VAL A 350 -26.84 35.18 -9.59
C VAL A 350 -26.15 36.05 -8.53
N ARG A 351 -25.22 35.50 -7.73
CA ARG A 351 -24.51 36.26 -6.70
C ARG A 351 -23.40 37.16 -7.26
N LYS A 352 -22.78 36.79 -8.39
CA LYS A 352 -21.80 37.65 -9.08
C LYS A 352 -22.45 38.87 -9.74
N ASP A 353 -23.72 38.79 -10.08
CA ASP A 353 -24.47 39.91 -10.66
C ASP A 353 -25.08 40.85 -9.59
N THR A 354 -24.98 40.50 -8.30
CA THR A 354 -25.49 41.31 -7.17
C THR A 354 -24.41 41.92 -6.27
N GLU A 355 -23.14 41.56 -6.46
CA GLU A 355 -21.95 42.21 -5.87
C GLU A 355 -21.30 43.13 -6.92
#